data_AF-A0A2T2S5F3-F1
#
_entry.id   AF-A0A2T2S5F3-F1
#
_cell.length_a   1.000
_cell.length_b   1.000
_cell.length_c   1.000
_cell.angle_alpha   90.00
_cell.angle_beta   90.00
_cell.angle_gamma   90.00
#
_symmetry.space_group_name_H-M   'P 1'
#
loop_
_entity.id
_entity.type
_entity.pdbx_description
1 polymer ?
#
loop_
_entity_poly.entity_id
_entity_poly.type
_entity_poly.pdbx_seq_one_letter_code
_entity_poly.pdbx_strand_id
1 'polypeptide(L)' 'MSVFPSPRYLTDEQGNRTAVVLDIEDYETVLDELEELEAIRAYDEAKASDSERITFEQAVQELEKEREEQRP' A
#
# COMPACT_ATOMS: atom_id res chain seq x y z
N MET A 1 6.78 -10.29 -19.58
CA MET A 1 6.56 -11.70 -19.19
C MET A 1 5.97 -11.61 -17.80
N SER A 2 4.71 -12.00 -17.61
CA SER A 2 4.14 -12.00 -16.25
C SER A 2 4.74 -13.19 -15.52
N VAL A 3 5.65 -12.91 -14.58
CA VAL A 3 6.34 -13.92 -13.79
C VAL A 3 5.52 -14.06 -12.52
N PHE A 4 4.54 -14.97 -12.56
CA PHE A 4 3.89 -15.36 -11.33
C PHE A 4 4.92 -16.08 -10.45
N PRO A 5 4.99 -15.75 -9.16
CA PRO A 5 5.97 -16.35 -8.26
C PRO A 5 5.78 -17.88 -8.25
N SER A 6 6.88 -18.61 -8.05
CA SER A 6 6.87 -20.07 -8.03
C SER A 6 6.98 -20.61 -6.60
N PRO A 7 5.87 -20.65 -5.83
CA PRO A 7 5.90 -21.00 -4.41
C PRO A 7 6.18 -22.46 -4.16
N ARG A 8 7.04 -22.70 -3.17
CA ARG A 8 7.20 -24.02 -2.52
C ARG A 8 6.45 -23.99 -1.20
N TYR A 9 5.70 -25.04 -0.90
CA TYR A 9 4.92 -25.11 0.33
C TYR A 9 5.55 -26.06 1.34
N LEU A 10 5.62 -25.64 2.60
CA LEU A 10 5.91 -26.52 3.73
C LEU A 10 4.58 -27.08 4.26
N THR A 11 4.54 -28.38 4.52
CA THR A 11 3.35 -29.07 5.02
C THR A 11 3.59 -29.68 6.39
N ASP A 12 2.55 -29.71 7.22
CA ASP A 12 2.55 -30.46 8.48
C ASP A 12 2.41 -31.98 8.25
N GLU A 13 2.40 -32.75 9.35
CA GLU A 13 2.26 -34.22 9.32
C GLU A 13 0.92 -34.70 8.75
N GLN A 14 -0.10 -33.84 8.74
CA GLN A 14 -1.43 -34.12 8.18
C GLN A 14 -1.51 -33.71 6.71
N GLY A 15 -0.46 -33.13 6.13
CA GLY A 15 -0.40 -32.66 4.75
C GLY A 15 -0.98 -31.26 4.54
N ASN A 16 -1.31 -30.52 5.61
CA ASN A 16 -1.80 -29.15 5.49
C ASN A 16 -0.62 -28.21 5.18
N ARG A 17 -0.80 -27.29 4.23
CA ARG A 17 0.21 -26.26 3.92
C ARG A 17 0.24 -25.22 5.05
N THR A 18 1.37 -25.10 5.72
CA THR A 18 1.55 -24.21 6.88
C THR A 18 2.41 -22.99 6.58
N ALA A 19 3.29 -23.09 5.58
CA ALA A 19 4.11 -21.97 5.14
C ALA A 19 4.40 -22.03 3.64
N VAL A 20 4.82 -20.90 3.10
CA VAL A 20 5.31 -20.76 1.73
C VAL A 20 6.75 -20.26 1.75
N VAL A 21 7.57 -20.81 0.86
CA VAL A 21 8.94 -20.39 0.60
C VAL A 21 8.98 -19.86 -0.82
N LEU A 22 9.38 -18.59 -0.94
CA LEU A 22 9.62 -17.88 -2.18
C LEU A 22 11.10 -17.57 -2.30
N ASP A 23 11.58 -17.48 -3.54
CA ASP A 23 12.88 -16.86 -3.78
C ASP A 23 12.74 -15.35 -3.52
N ILE A 24 13.86 -14.70 -3.18
CA ILE A 24 13.79 -13.31 -2.70
C ILE A 24 13.22 -12.35 -3.75
N GLU A 25 13.57 -12.55 -5.02
CA GLU A 25 13.07 -11.76 -6.15
C GLU A 25 11.55 -11.88 -6.31
N ASP A 26 11.02 -13.10 -6.14
CA ASP A 26 9.58 -13.38 -6.17
C ASP A 26 8.86 -12.71 -4.99
N TYR A 27 9.47 -12.71 -3.80
CA TYR A 27 8.92 -12.04 -2.62
C TYR A 27 8.91 -10.52 -2.77
N GLU A 28 10.01 -9.92 -3.24
CA GLU A 28 10.11 -8.48 -3.51
C GLU A 28 9.08 -8.05 -4.54
N THR A 29 8.93 -8.81 -5.64
CA THR A 29 7.89 -8.55 -6.65
C THR A 29 6.48 -8.56 -6.04
N VAL A 30 6.18 -9.49 -5.12
CA VAL A 30 4.89 -9.52 -4.44
C VAL A 30 4.69 -8.29 -3.55
N LEU A 31 5.74 -7.81 -2.88
CA LEU A 31 5.65 -6.60 -2.06
C LEU A 31 5.39 -5.35 -2.92
N ASP A 32 6.08 -5.21 -4.04
CA ASP A 32 5.93 -4.06 -4.94
C ASP A 32 4.49 -3.97 -5.50
N GLU A 33 3.94 -5.11 -5.94
CA GLU A 33 2.56 -5.19 -6.44
C GLU A 33 1.52 -4.93 -5.34
N LEU A 34 1.83 -5.28 -4.09
CA LEU A 34 0.97 -4.97 -2.94
C LEU A 34 0.96 -3.46 -2.62
N GLU A 35 2.10 -2.79 -2.73
CA GLU A 35 2.20 -1.33 -2.55
C GLU A 35 1.39 -0.59 -3.62
N GLU A 36 1.49 -1.01 -4.88
CA GLU A 36 0.66 -0.46 -5.96
C GLU A 36 -0.84 -0.66 -5.67
N LEU A 37 -1.23 -1.84 -5.21
CA LEU A 37 -2.62 -2.12 -4.85
C LEU A 37 -3.11 -1.28 -3.67
N GLU A 38 -2.24 -1.00 -2.69
CA GLU A 38 -2.56 -0.11 -1.57
C GLU A 38 -2.78 1.33 -2.06
N ALA A 39 -1.95 1.83 -2.97
CA ALA A 39 -2.12 3.14 -3.58
C ALA A 39 -3.46 3.26 -4.34
N ILE A 40 -3.88 2.20 -5.05
CA ILE A 40 -5.18 2.15 -5.72
C ILE A 40 -6.33 2.23 -4.70
N ARG A 41 -6.25 1.47 -3.60
CA ARG A 41 -7.27 1.51 -2.54
C ARG A 41 -7.36 2.87 -1.88
N ALA A 42 -6.22 3.51 -1.60
CA ALA A 42 -6.17 4.85 -1.02
C ALA A 42 -6.80 5.88 -1.97
N TYR A 43 -6.57 5.75 -3.28
CA TYR A 43 -7.22 6.60 -4.28
C TYR A 43 -8.74 6.41 -4.29
N ASP A 44 -9.22 5.17 -4.29
CA ASP A 44 -10.66 4.88 -4.27
C ASP A 44 -11.33 5.42 -2.99
N GLU A 45 -10.69 5.27 -1.83
CA GLU A 45 -11.15 5.84 -0.57
C GLU A 45 -11.20 7.37 -0.62
N ALA A 46 -10.12 8.01 -1.10
CA ALA A 46 -10.08 9.46 -1.25
C ALA A 46 -11.16 9.95 -2.22
N LYS A 47 -11.44 9.22 -3.30
CA LYS A 47 -12.51 9.55 -4.25
C LYS A 47 -13.92 9.33 -3.71
N ALA A 48 -14.11 8.32 -2.88
CA ALA A 48 -15.38 8.04 -2.22
C ALA A 48 -15.65 9.03 -1.06
N SER A 49 -14.61 9.60 -0.47
CA SER A 49 -14.74 10.65 0.52
C SER A 49 -15.41 11.90 -0.08
N ASP A 50 -16.39 12.46 0.61
CA ASP A 50 -16.99 13.75 0.26
C ASP A 50 -16.10 14.90 0.77
N SER A 51 -14.83 14.85 0.37
CA SER A 51 -13.81 15.80 0.79
C SER A 51 -14.14 17.20 0.26
N GLU A 52 -13.96 18.19 1.12
CA GLU A 52 -14.20 19.59 0.76
C GLU A 52 -13.25 20.00 -0.37
N ARG A 53 -13.82 20.48 -1.47
CA ARG A 53 -13.05 20.95 -2.62
C ARG A 53 -12.64 22.40 -2.39
N ILE A 54 -11.45 22.60 -1.86
CA ILE A 54 -10.80 23.90 -1.73
C ILE A 54 -9.82 24.15 -2.89
N THR A 55 -9.43 25.40 -3.14
CA THR A 55 -8.40 25.70 -4.15
C THR A 55 -7.01 25.27 -3.66
N PHE A 56 -6.07 25.10 -4.59
CA PHE A 56 -4.68 24.78 -4.23
C PHE A 56 -4.08 25.86 -3.32
N GLU A 57 -4.33 27.15 -3.61
CA GLU A 57 -3.85 28.26 -2.78
C GLU A 57 -4.41 28.20 -1.36
N GLN A 58 -5.71 27.86 -1.20
CA GLN A 58 -6.33 27.70 0.11
C GLN A 58 -5.72 26.52 0.88
N ALA A 59 -5.54 25.37 0.22
CA ALA A 59 -4.93 24.20 0.83
C ALA A 59 -3.50 24.48 1.33
N VAL A 60 -2.69 25.18 0.53
CA VAL A 60 -1.32 25.55 0.94
C VAL A 60 -1.34 26.50 2.14
N GLN A 61 -2.22 27.50 2.15
CA GLN A 61 -2.35 28.43 3.27
C GLN A 61 -2.75 27.74 4.58
N GLU A 62 -3.69 26.79 4.52
CA GLU A 62 -4.12 26.01 5.69
C GLU A 62 -2.98 25.15 6.25
N LEU A 63 -2.25 24.43 5.38
CA LEU A 63 -1.11 23.59 5.78
C LEU A 63 0.04 24.41 6.38
N GLU A 64 0.36 25.58 5.81
CA GLU A 64 1.39 26.47 6.35
C GLU A 64 1.01 27.00 7.73
N LYS A 65 -0.26 27.37 7.92
CA LYS A 65 -0.77 27.84 9.20
C LYS A 65 -0.71 26.75 10.28
N GLU A 66 -1.14 25.53 9.97
CA GLU A 66 -1.04 24.39 10.89
C GLU A 66 0.40 24.12 11.31
N ARG A 67 1.35 24.25 10.38
CA ARG A 67 2.78 24.04 10.63
C ARG A 67 3.39 25.13 11.51
N GLU A 68 2.94 26.38 11.37
CA GLU A 68 3.36 27.49 12.25
C GLU A 68 2.79 27.36 13.66
N GLU A 69 1.54 26.90 13.80
CA GLU A 69 0.88 26.67 15.09
C GLU A 69 1.50 25.50 15.87
N GLN A 70 2.05 24.50 15.17
CA GLN A 70 2.76 23.36 15.76
C GLN A 70 4.24 23.66 16.07
N ARG A 71 4.73 24.86 15.75
CA ARG A 71 6.11 25.25 16.04
C ARG A 71 6.20 25.76 17.49
N PRO A 72 6.95 25.09 18.37
CA PRO A 72 7.08 25.50 19.78
C PRO A 72 7.79 26.86 19.94
#